data_AF-A0A9W7JDS0-F1
#
_entry.id   AF-A0A9W7JDS0-F1
#
_cell.length_a   1.000
_cell.length_b   1.000
_cell.length_c   1.000
_cell.angle_alpha   90.00
_cell.angle_beta   90.00
_cell.angle_gamma   90.00
#
_symmetry.space_group_name_H-M   'P 1'
#
loop_
_entity.id
_entity.type
_entity.pdbx_description
1 polymer ?
#
loop_
_entity_poly.entity_id
_entity_poly.type
_entity_poly.pdbx_seq_one_letter_code
_entity_poly.pdbx_strand_id
1 'polypeptide(L)'
;MNATMSFESAFWYWMTPQSNSTVSCHDVMVGSWKPSIIDTLLGRLPGYGATTNLLNGASECGKGRNKAGAARIGYYLKYCYMLGVDYGENLDCFNQTPFSSYVAVENSM
;
A
#
# COMPACT_ATOMS: atom_id res chain seq x y z
N MET A 1 -20.58 -8.78 -17.88
CA MET A 1 -19.47 -8.63 -16.92
C MET A 1 -18.98 -10.03 -16.57
N ASN A 2 -17.69 -10.33 -16.74
CA ASN A 2 -17.12 -11.64 -16.40
C ASN A 2 -16.47 -11.54 -15.01
N ALA A 3 -17.02 -12.24 -14.01
CA ALA A 3 -16.55 -12.18 -12.64
C ALA A 3 -15.10 -12.68 -12.51
N THR A 4 -14.73 -13.75 -13.23
CA THR A 4 -13.38 -14.30 -13.23
C THR A 4 -12.37 -13.27 -13.71
N MET A 5 -12.59 -12.66 -14.87
CA MET A 5 -11.69 -11.61 -15.39
C MET A 5 -11.60 -10.39 -14.45
N SER A 6 -12.68 -10.08 -13.74
CA SER A 6 -12.68 -8.99 -12.76
C SER A 6 -11.83 -9.30 -11.53
N PHE A 7 -11.80 -10.54 -11.07
CA PHE A 7 -10.93 -10.95 -9.96
C PHE A 7 -9.47 -11.12 -10.42
N GLU A 8 -9.26 -11.68 -11.60
CA GLU A 8 -7.92 -11.83 -12.19
C GLU A 8 -7.21 -10.48 -12.33
N SER A 9 -7.92 -9.42 -12.76
CA SER A 9 -7.33 -8.09 -12.85
C SER A 9 -6.98 -7.50 -11.48
N ALA A 10 -7.81 -7.71 -10.46
CA ALA A 10 -7.54 -7.29 -9.10
C ALA A 10 -6.32 -8.03 -8.50
N PHE A 11 -6.23 -9.34 -8.70
CA PHE A 11 -5.08 -10.13 -8.27
C PHE A 11 -3.82 -9.75 -9.05
N TRP A 12 -3.90 -9.56 -10.36
CA TRP A 12 -2.77 -9.09 -11.15
C TRP A 12 -2.20 -7.79 -10.59
N TYR A 13 -3.05 -6.82 -10.26
CA TYR A 13 -2.60 -5.57 -9.64
C TYR A 13 -1.97 -5.79 -8.26
N TRP A 14 -2.56 -6.67 -7.43
CA TRP A 14 -2.05 -6.99 -6.10
C TRP A 14 -0.68 -7.69 -6.11
N MET A 15 -0.44 -8.55 -7.10
CA MET A 15 0.75 -9.40 -7.23
C MET A 15 1.89 -8.75 -8.04
N THR A 16 1.59 -7.71 -8.84
CA THR A 16 2.55 -7.14 -9.80
C THR A 16 3.09 -5.80 -9.32
N PRO A 17 4.41 -5.63 -9.15
CA PRO A 17 5.00 -4.31 -8.95
C PRO A 17 4.60 -3.34 -10.08
N GLN A 18 4.18 -2.14 -9.71
CA GLN A 18 3.74 -1.13 -10.66
C GLN A 18 4.89 -0.20 -11.06
N SER A 19 4.73 0.62 -12.09
CA SER A 19 5.82 1.51 -12.56
C SER A 19 6.36 2.49 -11.52
N ASN A 20 5.59 2.76 -10.47
CA ASN A 20 5.96 3.65 -9.37
C ASN A 20 6.75 2.96 -8.23
N SER A 21 6.94 1.64 -8.29
CA SER A 21 7.55 0.88 -7.21
C SER A 21 8.03 -0.50 -7.65
N THR A 22 9.19 -0.94 -7.16
CA THR A 22 9.69 -2.30 -7.39
C THR A 22 9.04 -3.37 -6.49
N VAL A 23 8.13 -2.98 -5.58
CA VAL A 23 7.44 -3.87 -4.63
C VAL A 23 5.95 -3.99 -4.95
N SER A 24 5.40 -5.21 -4.84
CA SER A 24 3.96 -5.47 -4.96
C SER A 24 3.23 -5.41 -3.61
N CYS A 25 1.89 -5.29 -3.62
CA CYS A 25 1.11 -5.37 -2.38
C CYS A 25 1.25 -6.74 -1.70
N HIS A 26 1.38 -7.80 -2.50
CA HIS A 26 1.64 -9.14 -2.00
C HIS A 26 2.94 -9.21 -1.20
N ASP A 27 4.05 -8.73 -1.76
CA ASP A 27 5.36 -8.76 -1.11
C ASP A 27 5.37 -8.03 0.25
N VAL A 28 4.63 -6.92 0.36
CA VAL A 28 4.45 -6.20 1.62
C VAL A 28 3.73 -7.08 2.65
N MET A 29 2.58 -7.67 2.29
CA MET A 29 1.73 -8.37 3.26
C MET A 29 2.27 -9.75 3.68
N VAL A 30 3.08 -10.40 2.84
CA VAL A 30 3.74 -11.67 3.21
C VAL A 30 5.12 -11.45 3.86
N GLY A 31 5.57 -10.21 4.01
CA GLY A 31 6.85 -9.87 4.65
C GLY A 31 8.09 -10.12 3.79
N SER A 32 7.93 -10.29 2.48
CA SER A 32 9.06 -10.45 1.53
C SER A 32 9.76 -9.12 1.26
N TRP A 33 9.04 -8.00 1.34
CA TRP A 33 9.62 -6.67 1.16
C TRP A 33 10.36 -6.21 2.41
N LYS A 34 11.62 -5.79 2.21
CA LYS A 34 12.43 -5.11 3.21
C LYS A 34 12.60 -3.64 2.79
N PRO A 35 12.11 -2.67 3.59
CA PRO A 35 12.26 -1.26 3.27
C PRO A 35 13.73 -0.89 3.09
N SER A 36 14.02 -0.13 2.04
CA SER A 36 15.32 0.51 1.88
C SER A 36 15.51 1.64 2.91
N ILE A 37 16.71 2.21 2.94
CA ILE A 37 16.98 3.41 3.74
C ILE A 37 16.07 4.56 3.28
N ILE A 38 15.87 4.72 1.97
CA ILE A 38 15.00 5.76 1.41
C ILE A 38 13.55 5.52 1.83
N ASP A 39 13.07 4.27 1.78
CA ASP A 39 11.71 3.94 2.25
C ASP A 39 11.50 4.34 3.70
N THR A 40 12.44 3.97 4.56
CA THR A 40 12.40 4.26 6.00
C THR A 40 12.41 5.77 6.26
N LEU A 41 13.27 6.52 5.56
CA LEU A 41 13.33 7.99 5.66
C LEU A 41 12.03 8.66 5.19
N LEU A 42 11.34 8.05 4.22
CA LEU A 42 10.05 8.50 3.71
C LEU A 42 8.86 7.98 4.51
N GLY A 43 9.11 7.33 5.65
CA GLY A 43 8.10 6.77 6.55
C GLY A 43 7.41 5.51 6.03
N ARG A 44 7.87 4.93 4.91
CA ARG A 44 7.28 3.73 4.30
C ARG A 44 7.78 2.49 5.04
N LEU A 45 6.94 1.95 5.93
CA LEU A 45 7.24 0.78 6.76
C LEU A 45 6.34 -0.42 6.38
N PRO A 46 6.74 -1.67 6.68
CA PRO A 46 5.94 -2.86 6.37
C PRO A 46 4.61 -2.84 7.10
N GLY A 47 3.51 -2.99 6.36
CA GLY A 47 2.16 -3.02 6.92
C GLY A 47 1.09 -2.59 5.91
N TYR A 48 -0.16 -2.59 6.36
CA TYR A 48 -1.32 -2.28 5.52
C TYR A 48 -1.32 -0.84 4.96
N GLY A 49 -0.65 0.08 5.66
CA GLY A 49 -0.41 1.44 5.17
C GLY A 49 0.39 1.48 3.88
N ALA A 50 1.44 0.65 3.77
CA ALA A 50 2.26 0.59 2.57
C ALA A 50 1.49 0.03 1.36
N THR A 51 0.58 -0.93 1.56
CA THR A 51 -0.30 -1.40 0.46
C THR A 51 -1.28 -0.31 0.01
N THR A 52 -1.85 0.45 0.95
CA THR A 52 -2.68 1.63 0.61
C THR A 52 -1.90 2.65 -0.21
N ASN A 53 -0.63 2.87 0.14
CA ASN A 53 0.27 3.76 -0.57
C ASN A 53 0.58 3.27 -2.00
N LEU A 54 0.84 1.98 -2.19
CA LEU A 54 1.03 1.38 -3.51
C LEU A 54 -0.22 1.49 -4.40
N LEU A 55 -1.41 1.29 -3.82
CA LEU A 55 -2.70 1.35 -4.53
C LEU A 55 -3.09 2.77 -4.95
N ASN A 56 -2.97 3.75 -4.03
CA ASN A 56 -3.51 5.09 -4.29
C ASN A 56 -2.79 6.22 -3.50
N GLY A 57 -1.48 6.06 -3.27
CA GLY A 57 -0.71 6.96 -2.41
C GLY A 57 -0.76 8.43 -2.80
N ALA A 58 -0.77 8.73 -4.11
CA ALA A 58 -0.83 10.10 -4.61
C ALA A 58 -2.05 10.89 -4.07
N SER A 59 -3.17 10.21 -3.85
CA SER A 59 -4.39 10.86 -3.36
C SER A 59 -4.58 10.67 -1.86
N GLU A 60 -4.18 9.53 -1.29
CA GLU A 60 -4.53 9.13 0.09
C GLU A 60 -3.41 9.24 1.13
N CYS A 61 -2.14 9.33 0.74
CA CYS A 61 -1.00 9.25 1.66
C CYS A 61 -0.20 10.55 1.77
N GLY A 62 0.48 10.75 2.90
CA GLY A 62 1.35 11.92 3.15
C GLY A 62 0.60 13.23 3.36
N LYS A 63 -0.70 13.17 3.67
CA LYS A 63 -1.60 14.34 3.81
C LYS A 63 -2.36 14.34 5.14
N GLY A 64 -1.92 13.52 6.09
CA GLY A 64 -2.64 13.28 7.34
C GLY A 64 -3.87 12.38 7.17
N ARG A 65 -4.64 12.26 8.26
CA ARG A 65 -5.83 11.41 8.30
C ARG A 65 -6.90 11.89 7.33
N ASN A 66 -7.36 11.01 6.47
CA ASN A 66 -8.45 11.27 5.51
C ASN A 66 -9.48 10.14 5.51
N LYS A 67 -10.66 10.44 4.95
CA LYS A 67 -11.81 9.51 4.95
C LYS A 67 -11.51 8.22 4.16
N ALA A 68 -10.80 8.31 3.03
CA ALA A 68 -10.51 7.17 2.17
C ALA A 68 -9.56 6.17 2.86
N GLY A 69 -8.42 6.65 3.37
CA GLY A 69 -7.48 5.81 4.12
C GLY A 69 -8.10 5.23 5.39
N ALA A 70 -8.88 6.02 6.14
CA ALA A 70 -9.59 5.52 7.32
C ALA A 70 -10.62 4.44 6.97
N ALA A 71 -11.29 4.55 5.82
CA ALA A 71 -12.25 3.53 5.36
C ALA A 71 -11.55 2.22 4.99
N ARG A 72 -10.39 2.26 4.31
CA ARG A 72 -9.58 1.06 4.01
C ARG A 72 -9.18 0.32 5.28
N ILE A 73 -8.66 1.05 6.26
CA ILE A 73 -8.32 0.49 7.59
C ILE A 73 -9.55 -0.13 8.23
N GLY A 74 -10.71 0.52 8.18
CA GLY A 74 -11.96 -0.02 8.73
C GLY A 74 -12.35 -1.38 8.13
N TYR A 75 -12.26 -1.55 6.80
CA TYR A 75 -12.52 -2.85 6.17
C TYR A 75 -11.47 -3.90 6.55
N TYR A 76 -10.19 -3.52 6.59
CA TYR A 76 -9.11 -4.41 6.98
C TYR A 76 -9.30 -4.95 8.41
N LEU A 77 -9.54 -4.07 9.38
CA LEU A 77 -9.81 -4.43 10.78
C LEU A 77 -11.02 -5.36 10.90
N LYS A 78 -12.11 -5.07 10.17
CA LYS A 78 -13.30 -5.92 10.15
C LYS A 78 -12.98 -7.33 9.66
N TYR A 79 -12.21 -7.48 8.58
CA TYR A 79 -11.89 -8.80 8.04
C TYR A 79 -10.88 -9.55 8.90
N CYS A 80 -9.87 -8.89 9.46
CA CYS A 80 -8.97 -9.53 10.43
C CYS A 80 -9.72 -10.02 11.66
N TYR A 81 -10.67 -9.23 12.19
CA TYR A 81 -11.53 -9.64 13.31
C TYR A 81 -12.35 -10.89 12.96
N MET A 82 -12.97 -10.93 11.77
CA MET A 82 -13.74 -12.09 11.32
C MET A 82 -12.87 -13.35 11.13
N LEU A 83 -11.62 -13.19 10.73
CA LEU A 83 -10.66 -14.28 10.50
C LEU A 83 -9.90 -14.69 11.77
N GLY A 84 -10.03 -13.93 12.88
CA GLY A 84 -9.32 -14.21 14.13
C GLY A 84 -7.81 -14.01 14.05
N VAL A 85 -7.35 -13.10 13.20
CA VAL A 85 -5.92 -12.80 13.00
C VAL A 85 -5.56 -11.41 13.51
N ASP A 86 -4.28 -11.23 13.85
CA ASP A 86 -3.73 -9.93 14.25
C ASP A 86 -3.80 -8.92 13.09
N TYR A 87 -3.90 -7.63 13.42
CA TYR A 87 -3.93 -6.55 12.43
C TYR A 87 -2.53 -6.20 11.90
N GLY A 88 -1.48 -6.54 12.64
CA GLY A 88 -0.13 -6.06 12.39
C GLY A 88 0.02 -4.56 12.69
N GLU A 89 1.22 -4.07 12.41
CA GLU A 89 1.62 -2.67 12.62
C GLU A 89 1.47 -1.84 11.33
N ASN A 90 1.70 -0.52 11.44
CA ASN A 90 1.76 0.41 10.30
C ASN A 90 0.50 0.35 9.40
N LEU A 91 -0.67 0.43 10.03
CA LEU A 91 -1.96 0.28 9.35
C LEU A 91 -2.32 1.45 8.43
N ASP A 92 -1.78 2.65 8.69
CA ASP A 92 -2.07 3.85 7.92
C ASP A 92 -0.87 4.32 7.09
N CYS A 93 -1.19 5.18 6.12
CA CYS A 93 -0.19 5.87 5.31
C CYS A 93 -0.24 7.40 5.47
N PHE A 94 -0.83 7.90 6.56
CA PHE A 94 -1.14 9.32 6.71
C PHE A 94 0.09 10.21 6.64
N ASN A 95 1.22 9.72 7.14
CA ASN A 95 2.51 10.41 7.14
C ASN A 95 3.54 9.77 6.20
N GLN A 96 3.13 8.81 5.38
CA GLN A 96 4.04 8.17 4.41
C GLN A 96 4.10 8.99 3.12
N THR A 97 5.30 9.27 2.62
CA THR A 97 5.45 9.88 1.30
C THR A 97 4.96 8.90 0.22
N PRO A 98 4.18 9.36 -0.79
CA PRO A 98 3.70 8.48 -1.85
C PRO A 98 4.80 7.77 -2.63
N PHE A 99 4.59 6.51 -3.01
CA PHE A 99 5.51 5.82 -3.96
C PHE A 99 5.59 6.54 -5.31
N SER A 100 4.47 7.08 -5.79
CA SER A 100 4.38 7.83 -7.04
C SER A 100 5.17 9.14 -7.07
N SER A 101 5.50 9.74 -5.92
CA SER A 101 6.19 11.03 -5.91
C SER A 101 7.70 10.95 -6.15
N TYR A 102 8.32 9.76 -6.05
CA TYR A 102 9.78 9.63 -6.19
C TYR A 102 10.25 9.46 -7.65
N VAL A 103 9.40 8.89 -8.53
CA VAL A 103 9.70 8.77 -9.97
C VAL A 103 9.78 10.15 -10.67
N ALA A 104 9.18 11.18 -10.09
CA ALA A 104 9.30 12.55 -10.62
C ALA A 104 10.69 13.17 -10.39
N VAL A 105 11.46 12.67 -9.41
CA VAL A 105 12.78 13.25 -9.06
C VAL A 105 13.89 12.65 -9.93
N GLU A 106 13.82 11.37 -10.28
CA GLU A 106 14.83 10.72 -11.12
C GLU A 106 14.78 11.15 -12.60
N ASN A 107 13.62 11.62 -13.10
CA ASN A 107 13.50 12.17 -14.45
C ASN A 107 13.82 13.68 -14.53
N SER A 108 14.36 14.26 -13.46
CA SER A 108 14.73 15.68 -13.37
C SER A 108 16.24 15.89 -13.09
N MET A 109 17.04 14.82 -13.19
CA MET A 109 18.51 14.84 -13.18
C MET A 109 19.04 14.27 -14.50
#